data_AF-A0A975GH55-F1
#
_entry.id   AF-A0A975GH55-F1
#
_cell.length_a   1.000
_cell.length_b   1.000
_cell.length_c   1.000
_cell.angle_alpha   90.00
_cell.angle_beta   90.00
_cell.angle_gamma   90.00
#
_symmetry.space_group_name_H-M   'P 1'
#
loop_
_entity.id
_entity.type
_entity.pdbx_description
1 polymer ?
#
loop_
_entity_poly.entity_id
_entity_poly.type
_entity_poly.pdbx_seq_one_letter_code
_entity_poly.pdbx_strand_id
1 'polypeptide(L)' 'MNKRYFFDTSALIKLYHDETGTEDLSNMIDDEYPDIVISDLTTIEIVSAFAKKVRMNEISKDIFEEVMIAFNA' A
#
# COMPACT_ATOMS: atom_id res chain seq x y z
N MET A 1 -1.86 -22.80 -9.87
CA MET A 1 -2.73 -22.01 -8.98
C MET A 1 -1.87 -20.87 -8.48
N ASN A 2 -2.20 -19.62 -8.80
CA ASN A 2 -1.36 -18.49 -8.36
C ASN A 2 -1.36 -18.42 -6.83
N LYS A 3 -0.21 -18.02 -6.26
CA LYS A 3 -0.15 -17.71 -4.83
C LYS A 3 -1.11 -16.57 -4.54
N ARG A 4 -1.75 -16.62 -3.37
CA ARG A 4 -2.66 -15.59 -2.90
C ARG A 4 -2.15 -15.04 -1.59
N TYR A 5 -2.03 -13.72 -1.51
CA TYR A 5 -1.60 -13.01 -0.32
C TYR A 5 -2.66 -12.05 0.17
N PHE A 6 -2.84 -12.02 1.48
CA PHE A 6 -3.64 -10.99 2.12
C PHE A 6 -2.72 -9.87 2.59
N PHE A 7 -2.97 -8.66 2.10
CA PHE A 7 -2.21 -7.48 2.50
C PHE A 7 -3.09 -6.61 3.41
N ASP A 8 -2.53 -6.28 4.57
CA ASP A 8 -3.09 -5.25 5.44
C ASP A 8 -2.61 -3.85 5.01
N THR A 9 -3.09 -2.82 5.72
CA THR A 9 -2.71 -1.43 5.47
C THR A 9 -1.20 -1.21 5.56
N SER A 10 -0.51 -1.89 6.48
CA SER A 10 0.93 -1.73 6.67
C SER A 10 1.75 -2.31 5.51
N ALA A 11 1.28 -3.37 4.87
CA ALA A 11 1.90 -3.91 3.66
C ALA A 11 1.71 -2.96 2.48
N LEU A 12 0.50 -2.41 2.30
CA LEU A 12 0.19 -1.53 1.16
C LEU A 12 0.91 -0.18 1.22
N ILE A 13 1.17 0.36 2.42
CA ILE A 13 1.95 1.59 2.59
C ILE A 13 3.34 1.46 1.92
N LYS A 14 3.97 0.29 2.02
CA LYS A 14 5.30 0.03 1.46
C LYS A 14 5.36 0.11 -0.07
N LEU A 15 4.22 -0.04 -0.75
CA LEU A 15 4.14 0.10 -2.21
C LEU A 15 4.31 1.54 -2.69
N TYR A 16 4.02 2.52 -1.83
CA TYR A 16 4.01 3.94 -2.17
C TYR A 16 4.99 4.78 -1.34
N HIS A 17 5.64 4.17 -0.35
CA HIS A 17 6.64 4.81 0.49
C HIS A 17 7.64 3.76 1.00
N ASP A 18 8.93 4.02 0.82
CA ASP A 18 9.99 3.12 1.25
C ASP A 18 10.07 3.04 2.79
N GLU A 19 9.77 1.87 3.34
CA GLU A 19 9.92 1.53 4.74
C GLU A 19 10.63 0.18 4.92
N THR A 20 11.03 -0.15 6.15
CA THR A 20 11.55 -1.48 6.48
C THR A 20 10.61 -2.58 5.99
N GLY A 21 11.14 -3.50 5.16
CA GLY A 21 10.40 -4.60 4.55
C GLY A 21 9.84 -4.31 3.15
N THR A 22 10.14 -3.16 2.54
CA THR A 22 9.72 -2.84 1.16
C THR A 22 10.36 -3.77 0.14
N GLU A 23 11.65 -4.08 0.30
CA GLU A 23 12.36 -5.01 -0.59
C GLU A 23 11.77 -6.42 -0.52
N ASP A 24 11.50 -6.93 0.68
CA ASP A 24 10.85 -8.23 0.88
C ASP A 24 9.47 -8.29 0.21
N LEU A 25 8.67 -7.23 0.35
CA LEU A 25 7.35 -7.12 -0.27
C LEU A 25 7.47 -7.08 -1.80
N SER A 26 8.42 -6.31 -2.33
CA SER A 26 8.64 -6.16 -3.77
C SER A 26 9.01 -7.52 -4.39
N ASN A 27 9.96 -8.24 -3.79
CA ASN A 27 10.33 -9.59 -4.22
C ASN A 27 9.14 -10.56 -4.20
N MET A 28 8.29 -10.45 -3.17
CA MET A 28 7.09 -11.28 -3.02
C MET A 28 6.02 -11.03 -4.11
N ILE A 29 5.98 -9.83 -4.69
CA ILE A 29 5.06 -9.46 -5.77
C ILE A 29 5.67 -9.81 -7.14
N ASP A 30 6.96 -9.52 -7.34
CA ASP A 30 7.63 -9.62 -8.64
C ASP A 30 7.93 -11.07 -9.06
N ASP A 31 8.09 -12.00 -8.12
CA ASP A 31 8.48 -13.37 -8.45
C ASP A 31 7.38 -14.17 -9.19
N GLU A 32 6.11 -14.01 -8.78
CA GLU A 32 5.02 -14.87 -9.27
C GLU A 32 3.72 -14.13 -9.63
N TYR A 33 3.69 -12.79 -9.58
CA TYR A 33 2.48 -11.99 -9.79
C TYR A 33 1.25 -12.56 -9.04
N PRO A 34 1.32 -12.62 -7.70
CA PRO A 34 0.30 -13.28 -6.89
C PRO A 34 -1.03 -12.54 -6.94
N ASP A 35 -2.11 -13.26 -6.62
CA ASP A 35 -3.39 -12.65 -6.29
C ASP A 35 -3.24 -11.89 -4.97
N ILE A 36 -3.35 -10.57 -4.99
CA ILE A 36 -3.36 -9.75 -3.78
C ILE A 36 -4.82 -9.49 -3.39
N VAL A 37 -5.18 -9.87 -2.16
CA VAL A 37 -6.49 -9.59 -1.57
C VAL A 37 -6.34 -8.65 -0.37
N ILE A 38 -7.28 -7.73 -0.24
CA ILE A 38 -7.34 -6.73 0.83
C ILE A 38 -8.73 -6.76 1.46
N SER A 39 -8.90 -6.16 2.64
CA SER A 39 -10.22 -5.98 3.23
C SER A 39 -10.82 -4.62 2.83
N ASP A 40 -12.15 -4.51 2.83
CA ASP A 40 -12.81 -3.20 2.62
C ASP A 40 -12.39 -2.16 3.67
N LEU A 41 -12.07 -2.61 4.89
CA LEU A 41 -11.56 -1.76 5.97
C LEU A 41 -10.19 -1.15 5.60
N THR A 42 -9.35 -1.91 4.91
CA THR A 42 -8.02 -1.49 4.46
C THR A 42 -8.10 -0.25 3.56
N THR A 43 -9.13 -0.14 2.71
CA THR A 43 -9.39 1.04 1.88
C THR A 43 -9.56 2.30 2.73
N ILE A 44 -10.30 2.21 3.85
CA ILE A 44 -10.54 3.35 4.76
C ILE A 44 -9.26 3.70 5.54
N GLU A 45 -8.56 2.68 6.02
CA GLU A 45 -7.34 2.86 6.81
C GLU A 45 -6.22 3.53 6.00
N ILE A 46 -6.07 3.18 4.71
CA ILE A 46 -5.10 3.81 3.81
C ILE A 46 -5.28 5.31 3.74
N VAL A 47 -6.51 5.81 3.55
CA VAL A 47 -6.77 7.26 3.47
C VAL A 47 -6.26 7.96 4.72
N SER A 48 -6.59 7.41 5.90
CA SER A 48 -6.19 7.99 7.18
C SER A 48 -4.67 7.93 7.43
N ALA A 49 -4.03 6.82 7.05
CA ALA A 49 -2.60 6.58 7.24
C ALA A 49 -1.77 7.49 6.33
N PHE A 50 -2.11 7.58 5.04
CA PHE A 50 -1.40 8.44 4.12
C PHE A 50 -1.64 9.92 4.41
N ALA A 51 -2.87 10.33 4.76
CA ALA A 51 -3.12 11.71 5.18
C ALA A 51 -2.28 12.10 6.42
N LYS A 52 -2.03 11.16 7.34
CA LYS A 52 -1.11 11.39 8.45
C LYS A 52 0.33 11.56 7.97
N LYS A 53 0.80 10.71 7.06
CA LYS A 53 2.16 10.79 6.50
C LYS A 53 2.41 12.09 5.73
N VAL A 54 1.43 12.59 4.97
CA VAL A 54 1.50 13.92 4.33
C VAL A 54 1.67 15.01 5.38
N ARG A 55 0.87 15.00 6.46
CA ARG A 55 0.98 16.01 7.55
C ARG A 55 2.34 15.96 8.26
N MET A 56 2.97 14.78 8.30
CA MET A 56 4.29 14.58 8.87
C MET A 56 5.43 14.86 7.88
N ASN A 57 5.12 15.25 6.64
CA ASN A 57 6.07 15.43 5.54
C ASN A 57 6.89 14.15 5.22
N GLU A 58 6.34 12.98 5.51
CA GLU A 58 6.96 11.69 5.16
C GLU A 58 6.71 11.32 3.69
N ILE A 59 5.58 11.79 3.13
CA ILE A 59 5.24 11.64 1.70
C ILE A 59 4.77 12.97 1.12
N SER A 60 4.91 13.11 -0.20
CA SER A 60 4.35 14.25 -0.93
C SER A 60 2.83 14.15 -1.03
N LYS A 61 2.19 15.28 -1.32
CA LYS A 61 0.75 15.33 -1.63
C LYS A 61 0.43 14.55 -2.92
N ASP A 62 1.36 14.53 -3.88
CA ASP A 62 1.17 13.85 -5.16
C ASP A 62 1.06 12.33 -4.96
N ILE A 63 1.89 11.73 -4.10
CA ILE A 63 1.79 10.32 -3.73
C ILE A 63 0.42 10.03 -3.07
N PHE A 64 -0.06 10.93 -2.21
CA PHE A 64 -1.37 10.77 -1.61
C PHE A 64 -2.48 10.78 -2.66
N GLU A 65 -2.44 11.68 -3.64
CA GLU A 65 -3.42 11.74 -4.73
C GLU A 65 -3.41 10.48 -5.60
N GLU A 66 -2.22 9.94 -5.93
CA GLU A 66 -2.09 8.67 -6.66
C GLU A 66 -2.74 7.50 -5.90
N VAL A 67 -2.53 7.44 -4.59
CA VAL A 67 -3.13 6.42 -3.72
C VAL A 67 -4.66 6.56 -3.66
N MET A 68 -5.18 7.78 -3.52
CA MET A 68 -6.63 8.01 -3.51
C MET A 68 -7.28 7.56 -4.81
N ILE A 69 -6.64 7.82 -5.96
CA ILE A 69 -7.09 7.33 -7.27
C ILE A 69 -7.07 5.79 -7.32
N ALA A 70 -5.98 5.16 -6.88
CA ALA A 70 -5.84 3.71 -6.89
C ALA A 70 -6.89 2.99 -6.04
N PHE A 71 -7.31 3.60 -4.93
CA PHE A 71 -8.32 3.08 -4.02
C PHE A 71 -9.73 3.63 -4.26
N ASN A 72 -9.92 4.41 -5.33
CA ASN A 72 -11.21 4.96 -5.76
C ASN A 72 -11.91 5.80 -4.65
N ALA A 73 -11.12 6.46 -3.81
CA ALA A 73 -11.52 7.16 -2.61
C ALA A 73 -11.42 8.69 -2.75
#